data_AF-A0A7U7J665-F1
#
_entry.id   AF-A0A7U7J665-F1
#
_cell.length_a   1.000
_cell.length_b   1.000
_cell.length_c   1.000
_cell.angle_alpha   90.00
_cell.angle_beta   90.00
_cell.angle_gamma   90.00
#
_symmetry.space_group_name_H-M   'P 1'
#
loop_
_entity.id
_entity.type
_entity.pdbx_description
1 polymer ?
#
loop_
_entity_poly.entity_id
_entity_poly.type
_entity_poly.pdbx_seq_one_letter_code
_entity_poly.pdbx_strand_id
1 'polypeptide(L)'
;MNHKSLVFIAALGFAGAADATLINRGGGLIYDDVLNITWLQDANYAKTQYDNSGGALGDADGLMNWDTANTWAANLSYYDSVRGVTYNDWRLPTVKPINGVSFIPVVAGNATDGTRDLGYNLSAPGTLYAGSTGSELAYMHYQNLGNIGAYDTGGTATECLNIASSLGCLDNTGPFVNLMDTPGTAYWSGTEFEPDTTQAFFFETYYGEQGINYKNALYYAWAVRDGNVTTPSSSVPEPGSLVLVGLGLMGLGWVRRRA
;
A
#
# COMPACT_ATOMS: atom_id res chain seq x y z
N MET A 1 59.95 22.52 0.80
CA MET A 1 59.07 21.82 -0.16
C MET A 1 58.12 20.95 0.63
N ASN A 2 56.84 21.31 0.60
CA ASN A 2 55.75 20.67 1.33
C ASN A 2 55.21 19.49 0.51
N HIS A 3 55.02 18.32 1.11
CA HIS A 3 53.97 17.40 0.68
C HIS A 3 53.36 16.72 1.91
N LYS A 4 52.21 17.26 2.35
CA LYS A 4 51.31 16.57 3.27
C LYS A 4 50.36 15.74 2.41
N SER A 5 50.47 14.42 2.49
CA SER A 5 49.54 13.49 1.83
C SER A 5 48.20 13.51 2.56
N LEU A 6 47.15 14.00 1.90
CA LEU A 6 45.76 13.82 2.33
C LEU A 6 45.31 12.43 1.89
N VAL A 7 45.00 11.55 2.85
CA VAL A 7 44.30 10.29 2.59
C VAL A 7 42.80 10.60 2.68
N PHE A 8 42.10 10.53 1.55
CA PHE A 8 40.64 10.55 1.50
C PHE A 8 40.13 9.14 1.84
N ILE A 9 39.52 8.98 3.01
CA ILE A 9 38.75 7.77 3.34
C ILE A 9 37.36 7.97 2.76
N ALA A 10 37.06 7.27 1.66
CA ALA A 10 35.70 7.16 1.15
C ALA A 10 34.91 6.20 2.04
N ALA A 11 34.03 6.73 2.88
CA ALA A 11 33.04 5.92 3.58
C ALA A 11 31.96 5.52 2.57
N LEU A 12 32.03 4.28 2.07
CA LEU A 12 30.87 3.66 1.41
C LEU A 12 29.83 3.40 2.49
N GLY A 13 28.83 4.29 2.57
CA GLY A 13 27.60 4.00 3.27
C GLY A 13 26.85 2.93 2.49
N PHE A 14 26.86 1.69 2.98
CA PHE A 14 25.83 0.73 2.63
C PHE A 14 24.52 1.27 3.21
N ALA A 15 23.69 1.89 2.37
CA ALA A 15 22.28 2.03 2.69
C ALA A 15 21.73 0.60 2.76
N GLY A 16 21.47 0.10 3.97
CA GLY A 16 20.69 -1.11 4.13
C GLY A 16 19.35 -0.90 3.43
N ALA A 17 18.89 -1.89 2.69
CA ALA A 17 17.51 -1.90 2.20
C ALA A 17 16.61 -1.63 3.41
N ALA A 18 15.80 -0.57 3.35
CA ALA A 18 14.69 -0.44 4.28
C ALA A 18 13.72 -1.55 3.89
N ASP A 19 13.77 -2.68 4.61
CA ASP A 19 12.84 -3.77 4.40
C ASP A 19 11.43 -3.23 4.65
N ALA A 20 10.60 -3.28 3.61
CA ALA A 20 9.21 -2.88 3.73
C ALA A 20 8.54 -3.78 4.76
N THR A 21 8.05 -3.20 5.85
CA THR A 21 7.50 -3.99 6.94
C THR A 21 5.98 -3.90 6.91
N LEU A 22 5.34 -4.98 6.47
CA LEU A 22 3.91 -5.18 6.71
C LEU A 22 3.69 -5.52 8.18
N ILE A 23 3.03 -4.62 8.91
CA ILE A 23 2.76 -4.79 10.33
C ILE A 23 1.29 -5.08 10.56
N ASN A 24 0.99 -6.28 11.06
CA ASN A 24 -0.36 -6.64 11.48
C ASN A 24 -0.76 -5.80 12.71
N ARG A 25 -1.82 -5.00 12.56
CA ARG A 25 -2.35 -4.12 13.61
C ARG A 25 -3.52 -4.74 14.39
N GLY A 26 -3.82 -6.01 14.13
CA GLY A 26 -5.01 -6.70 14.59
C GLY A 26 -6.27 -6.19 13.89
N GLY A 27 -7.40 -6.86 14.14
CA GLY A 27 -8.70 -6.39 13.65
C GLY A 27 -8.83 -6.32 12.13
N GLY A 28 -8.08 -7.13 11.37
CA GLY A 28 -8.13 -7.16 9.91
C GLY A 28 -7.42 -6.00 9.21
N LEU A 29 -6.45 -5.37 9.88
CA LEU A 29 -5.75 -4.18 9.39
C LEU A 29 -4.24 -4.42 9.32
N ILE A 30 -3.65 -4.23 8.13
CA ILE A 30 -2.22 -4.42 7.88
C ILE A 30 -1.59 -3.08 7.49
N TYR A 31 -0.70 -2.55 8.32
CA TYR A 31 -0.02 -1.29 8.05
C TYR A 31 1.25 -1.51 7.24
N ASP A 32 1.43 -0.74 6.20
CA ASP A 32 2.65 -0.63 5.39
C ASP A 32 3.40 0.64 5.79
N ASP A 33 4.60 0.49 6.33
CA ASP A 33 5.40 1.60 6.84
C ASP A 33 6.17 2.38 5.77
N VAL A 34 6.30 1.84 4.56
CA VAL A 34 6.95 2.52 3.43
C VAL A 34 5.94 3.34 2.64
N LEU A 35 4.80 2.73 2.27
CA LEU A 35 3.71 3.44 1.62
C LEU A 35 2.97 4.37 2.59
N ASN A 36 3.12 4.14 3.90
CA ASN A 36 2.40 4.83 4.97
C ASN A 36 0.88 4.76 4.78
N ILE A 37 0.38 3.55 4.54
CA ILE A 37 -1.03 3.24 4.38
C ILE A 37 -1.40 2.00 5.19
N THR A 38 -2.68 1.85 5.52
CA THR A 38 -3.22 0.63 6.10
C THR A 38 -4.13 -0.06 5.09
N TRP A 39 -3.81 -1.31 4.79
CA TRP A 39 -4.59 -2.20 3.94
C TRP A 39 -5.65 -2.93 4.77
N LEU A 40 -6.81 -3.19 4.17
CA LEU A 40 -7.66 -4.29 4.65
C LEU A 40 -6.92 -5.61 4.44
N GLN A 41 -6.94 -6.47 5.47
CA GLN A 41 -6.35 -7.81 5.39
C GLN A 41 -7.11 -8.71 4.40
N ASP A 42 -8.42 -8.49 4.28
CA ASP A 42 -9.29 -9.15 3.32
C ASP A 42 -9.30 -8.36 2.01
N ALA A 43 -8.62 -8.89 0.99
CA ALA A 43 -8.49 -8.25 -0.31
C ALA A 43 -9.78 -8.33 -1.15
N ASN A 44 -10.79 -9.08 -0.72
CA ASN A 44 -12.13 -9.08 -1.31
C ASN A 44 -13.20 -8.75 -0.25
N TYR A 45 -12.94 -7.74 0.58
CA TYR A 45 -13.83 -7.38 1.68
C TYR A 45 -15.24 -6.98 1.20
N ALA A 46 -15.40 -6.49 -0.03
CA ALA A 46 -16.72 -6.21 -0.62
C ALA A 46 -17.62 -7.45 -0.61
N LYS A 47 -17.07 -8.62 -0.98
CA LYS A 47 -17.77 -9.91 -0.92
C LYS A 47 -18.08 -10.33 0.51
N THR A 48 -17.11 -10.23 1.40
CA THR A 48 -17.29 -10.55 2.82
C THR A 48 -18.37 -9.69 3.47
N GLN A 49 -18.41 -8.39 3.14
CA GLN A 49 -19.41 -7.45 3.60
C GLN A 49 -20.81 -7.79 3.07
N TYR A 50 -20.90 -8.24 1.82
CA TYR A 50 -22.14 -8.74 1.23
C TYR A 50 -22.69 -9.94 1.99
N ASP A 51 -21.85 -10.96 2.22
CA ASP A 51 -22.26 -12.16 2.94
C ASP A 51 -22.71 -11.83 4.37
N ASN A 52 -21.96 -10.99 5.08
CA ASN A 52 -22.25 -10.63 6.47
C ASN A 52 -23.49 -9.74 6.62
N SER A 53 -23.81 -8.94 5.62
CA SER A 53 -24.95 -8.02 5.65
C SER A 53 -26.23 -8.63 5.05
N GLY A 54 -26.18 -9.87 4.55
CA GLY A 54 -27.29 -10.47 3.81
C GLY A 54 -27.59 -9.74 2.51
N GLY A 55 -26.56 -9.19 1.87
CA GLY A 55 -26.63 -8.46 0.60
C GLY A 55 -27.03 -6.99 0.69
N ALA A 56 -27.08 -6.42 1.89
CA ALA A 56 -27.41 -5.01 2.07
C ALA A 56 -26.24 -4.06 1.77
N LEU A 57 -25.00 -4.56 1.84
CA LEU A 57 -23.76 -3.81 1.63
C LEU A 57 -22.77 -4.63 0.81
N GLY A 58 -21.73 -4.01 0.26
CA GLY A 58 -20.71 -4.72 -0.52
C GLY A 58 -21.21 -5.17 -1.89
N ASP A 59 -20.64 -6.25 -2.41
CA ASP A 59 -21.00 -6.82 -3.72
C ASP A 59 -21.00 -8.36 -3.66
N ALA A 60 -21.89 -9.00 -4.44
CA ALA A 60 -22.17 -10.42 -4.36
C ALA A 60 -21.03 -11.33 -4.81
N ASP A 61 -20.14 -10.86 -5.68
CA ASP A 61 -18.91 -11.56 -6.07
C ASP A 61 -17.64 -10.71 -5.82
N GLY A 62 -17.82 -9.42 -5.50
CA GLY A 62 -16.74 -8.48 -5.24
C GLY A 62 -16.24 -7.77 -6.50
N LEU A 63 -16.80 -8.09 -7.66
CA LEU A 63 -16.46 -7.48 -8.93
C LEU A 63 -17.30 -6.23 -9.15
N MET A 64 -16.64 -5.11 -9.35
CA MET A 64 -17.29 -3.82 -9.55
C MET A 64 -16.69 -3.12 -10.76
N ASN A 65 -17.53 -2.31 -11.43
CA ASN A 65 -17.00 -1.30 -12.34
C ASN A 65 -16.25 -0.22 -11.55
N TRP A 66 -15.44 0.59 -12.23
CA TRP A 66 -14.53 1.52 -11.55
C TRP A 66 -15.27 2.55 -10.68
N ASP A 67 -16.37 3.12 -11.18
CA ASP A 67 -17.16 4.10 -10.44
C ASP A 67 -17.82 3.47 -9.19
N THR A 68 -18.34 2.25 -9.32
CA THR A 68 -18.92 1.48 -8.22
C THR A 68 -17.85 1.12 -7.18
N ALA A 69 -16.65 0.70 -7.60
CA ALA A 69 -15.55 0.37 -6.71
C ALA A 69 -15.08 1.57 -5.89
N ASN A 70 -14.89 2.73 -6.54
CA ASN A 70 -14.53 3.97 -5.84
C ASN A 70 -15.64 4.42 -4.88
N THR A 71 -16.90 4.32 -5.30
CA THR A 71 -18.06 4.67 -4.46
C THR A 71 -18.16 3.74 -3.25
N TRP A 72 -17.94 2.44 -3.42
CA TRP A 72 -17.92 1.48 -2.33
C TRP A 72 -16.81 1.80 -1.33
N ALA A 73 -15.59 2.02 -1.80
CA ALA A 73 -14.46 2.36 -0.93
C ALA A 73 -14.72 3.67 -0.17
N ALA A 74 -15.18 4.72 -0.85
CA ALA A 74 -15.45 6.01 -0.21
C ALA A 74 -16.57 5.98 0.84
N ASN A 75 -17.52 5.04 0.72
CA ASN A 75 -18.61 4.86 1.69
C ASN A 75 -18.35 3.73 2.70
N LEU A 76 -17.18 3.07 2.62
CA LEU A 76 -16.84 1.96 3.50
C LEU A 76 -16.73 2.46 4.94
N SER A 77 -17.41 1.78 5.85
CA SER A 77 -17.37 2.01 7.29
C SER A 77 -16.86 0.75 7.96
N TYR A 78 -15.62 0.78 8.44
CA TYR A 78 -14.94 -0.38 9.01
C TYR A 78 -14.72 -0.21 10.50
N TYR A 79 -15.33 -1.08 11.30
CA TYR A 79 -15.17 -1.06 12.76
C TYR A 79 -13.93 -1.86 13.18
N ASP A 80 -12.92 -1.15 13.71
CA ASP A 80 -11.74 -1.76 14.32
C ASP A 80 -12.06 -2.19 15.74
N SER A 81 -12.28 -3.50 15.92
CA SER A 81 -12.56 -4.12 17.22
C SER A 81 -11.40 -4.05 18.22
N VAL A 82 -10.15 -3.85 17.76
CA VAL A 82 -8.98 -3.74 18.65
C VAL A 82 -8.92 -2.35 19.29
N ARG A 83 -9.29 -1.31 18.55
CA ARG A 83 -9.22 0.10 19.00
C ARG A 83 -10.56 0.68 19.42
N GLY A 84 -11.66 0.00 19.10
CA GLY A 84 -13.02 0.46 19.38
C GLY A 84 -13.41 1.69 18.56
N VAL A 85 -12.87 1.84 17.35
CA VAL A 85 -13.12 2.99 16.47
C VAL A 85 -13.61 2.55 15.11
N THR A 86 -14.38 3.41 14.44
CA THR A 86 -14.81 3.21 13.07
C THR A 86 -14.01 4.10 12.14
N TYR A 87 -13.45 3.52 11.08
CA TYR A 87 -12.74 4.20 10.02
C TYR A 87 -13.62 4.31 8.77
N ASN A 88 -13.71 5.51 8.21
CA ASN A 88 -14.61 5.88 7.11
C ASN A 88 -13.93 6.70 6.00
N ASP A 89 -12.60 6.72 5.99
CA ASP A 89 -11.71 7.45 5.10
C ASP A 89 -10.96 6.49 4.15
N TRP A 90 -11.68 5.48 3.67
CA TRP A 90 -11.15 4.45 2.78
C TRP A 90 -11.14 4.92 1.33
N ARG A 91 -10.17 4.41 0.57
CA ARG A 91 -10.00 4.63 -0.87
C ARG A 91 -9.49 3.36 -1.54
N LEU A 92 -9.50 3.36 -2.86
CA LEU A 92 -8.73 2.37 -3.62
C LEU A 92 -7.22 2.75 -3.65
N PRO A 93 -6.33 1.80 -3.96
CA PRO A 93 -4.91 2.07 -4.12
C PRO A 93 -4.68 2.98 -5.32
N THR A 94 -3.61 3.76 -5.33
CA THR A 94 -3.35 4.79 -6.33
C THR A 94 -2.14 4.48 -7.19
N VAL A 95 -2.14 5.08 -8.38
CA VAL A 95 -1.01 5.14 -9.30
C VAL A 95 -0.58 6.60 -9.48
N LYS A 96 0.73 6.81 -9.45
CA LYS A 96 1.48 8.03 -9.71
C LYS A 96 2.67 7.66 -10.61
N PRO A 97 3.30 8.63 -11.28
CA PRO A 97 4.47 8.38 -12.08
C PRO A 97 5.56 7.60 -11.33
N ILE A 98 5.98 6.47 -11.88
CA ILE A 98 6.96 5.57 -11.28
C ILE A 98 8.33 6.24 -11.12
N ASN A 99 8.62 7.21 -11.98
CA ASN A 99 9.82 8.05 -11.93
C ASN A 99 9.69 9.27 -10.99
N GLY A 100 8.52 9.49 -10.37
CA GLY A 100 8.21 10.61 -9.48
C GLY A 100 8.00 11.96 -10.18
N VAL A 101 7.97 12.02 -11.51
CA VAL A 101 7.90 13.28 -12.29
C VAL A 101 6.68 13.33 -13.19
N SER A 102 6.54 12.38 -14.12
CA SER A 102 5.48 12.39 -15.13
C SER A 102 5.25 10.99 -15.70
N PHE A 103 3.99 10.69 -16.01
CA PHE A 103 3.63 9.42 -16.66
C PHE A 103 4.42 9.26 -17.96
N ILE A 104 5.08 8.12 -18.08
CA ILE A 104 5.88 7.70 -19.20
C ILE A 104 4.94 6.94 -20.15
N PRO A 105 4.65 7.48 -21.34
CA PRO A 105 3.74 6.81 -22.27
C PRO A 105 4.30 5.46 -22.70
N VAL A 106 3.40 4.49 -22.88
CA VAL A 106 3.75 3.20 -23.49
C VAL A 106 4.07 3.45 -24.94
N VAL A 107 5.35 3.36 -25.27
CA VAL A 107 5.79 3.11 -26.65
C VAL A 107 5.76 1.61 -26.84
N ALA A 108 5.07 1.13 -27.87
CA ALA A 108 4.90 -0.30 -28.13
C ALA A 108 6.25 -1.04 -28.04
N GLY A 109 6.35 -2.01 -27.14
CA GLY A 109 7.44 -3.00 -27.11
C GLY A 109 8.40 -2.98 -25.91
N ASN A 110 8.30 -2.07 -24.93
CA ASN A 110 9.18 -2.12 -23.75
C ASN A 110 8.42 -1.87 -22.45
N ALA A 111 7.59 -2.85 -22.07
CA ALA A 111 6.74 -2.83 -20.89
C ALA A 111 7.17 -3.88 -19.85
N THR A 112 8.39 -4.43 -19.93
CA THR A 112 8.83 -5.53 -19.04
C THR A 112 10.00 -5.14 -18.14
N ASP A 113 10.71 -4.05 -18.39
CA ASP A 113 11.91 -3.66 -17.63
C ASP A 113 11.63 -2.78 -16.40
N GLY A 114 10.34 -2.54 -16.09
CA GLY A 114 9.92 -1.67 -14.99
C GLY A 114 10.17 -0.18 -15.22
N THR A 115 10.55 0.24 -16.44
CA THR A 115 10.85 1.67 -16.73
C THR A 115 9.61 2.49 -17.10
N ARG A 116 8.42 1.88 -17.13
CA ARG A 116 7.17 2.48 -17.59
C ARG A 116 6.11 2.39 -16.49
N ASP A 117 5.07 3.21 -16.62
CA ASP A 117 3.90 3.19 -15.73
C ASP A 117 2.86 2.13 -16.12
N LEU A 118 3.17 1.27 -17.08
CA LEU A 118 2.34 0.16 -17.53
C LEU A 118 3.23 -1.03 -17.87
N GLY A 119 2.74 -2.24 -17.62
CA GLY A 119 3.43 -3.50 -17.83
C GLY A 119 3.91 -4.17 -16.54
N TYR A 120 5.09 -4.76 -16.61
CA TYR A 120 5.67 -5.63 -15.58
C TYR A 120 6.88 -4.98 -14.90
N ASN A 121 7.23 -5.54 -13.74
CA ASN A 121 8.38 -5.18 -12.93
C ASN A 121 8.38 -3.72 -12.45
N LEU A 122 7.21 -3.08 -12.39
CA LEU A 122 7.06 -1.76 -11.76
C LEU A 122 7.46 -1.89 -10.28
N SER A 123 8.38 -1.03 -9.84
CA SER A 123 8.93 -1.04 -8.48
C SER A 123 9.77 -2.27 -8.11
N ALA A 124 9.95 -3.24 -9.02
CA ALA A 124 10.56 -4.51 -8.68
C ALA A 124 12.06 -4.39 -8.36
N PRO A 125 12.61 -5.25 -7.48
CA PRO A 125 14.04 -5.27 -7.19
C PRO A 125 14.86 -5.45 -8.47
N GLY A 126 15.97 -4.71 -8.58
CA GLY A 126 16.87 -4.80 -9.74
C GLY A 126 16.44 -4.01 -10.98
N THR A 127 15.30 -3.31 -10.95
CA THR A 127 14.88 -2.38 -12.02
C THR A 127 15.40 -0.97 -11.79
N LEU A 128 15.26 -0.10 -12.80
CA LEU A 128 15.65 1.31 -12.71
C LEU A 128 14.91 2.08 -11.60
N TYR A 129 13.65 1.71 -11.34
CA TYR A 129 12.79 2.34 -10.34
C TYR A 129 12.43 1.38 -9.19
N ALA A 130 13.36 0.48 -8.83
CA ALA A 130 13.19 -0.44 -7.71
C ALA A 130 12.76 0.31 -6.43
N GLY A 131 11.73 -0.21 -5.75
CA GLY A 131 11.17 0.40 -4.56
C GLY A 131 10.36 1.68 -4.79
N SER A 132 10.06 2.06 -6.03
CA SER A 132 9.19 3.21 -6.29
C SER A 132 7.80 2.98 -5.69
N THR A 133 7.31 3.97 -4.94
CA THR A 133 5.96 3.97 -4.37
C THR A 133 4.93 4.57 -5.33
N GLY A 134 5.28 4.67 -6.62
CA GLY A 134 4.41 5.25 -7.66
C GLY A 134 3.12 4.44 -7.83
N SER A 135 3.19 3.12 -7.80
CA SER A 135 2.02 2.25 -7.80
C SER A 135 1.95 1.46 -6.50
N GLU A 136 0.91 1.70 -5.69
CA GLU A 136 0.73 1.03 -4.40
C GLU A 136 0.50 -0.48 -4.58
N LEU A 137 -0.22 -0.89 -5.64
CA LEU A 137 -0.45 -2.31 -5.95
C LEU A 137 0.80 -3.00 -6.52
N ALA A 138 1.57 -2.32 -7.37
CA ALA A 138 2.85 -2.88 -7.84
C ALA A 138 3.86 -2.99 -6.69
N TYR A 139 3.94 -1.97 -5.83
CA TYR A 139 4.77 -2.03 -4.64
C TYR A 139 4.36 -3.18 -3.71
N MET A 140 3.05 -3.37 -3.50
CA MET A 140 2.53 -4.52 -2.76
C MET A 140 3.00 -5.85 -3.36
N HIS A 141 2.83 -6.03 -4.68
CA HIS A 141 3.20 -7.27 -5.37
C HIS A 141 4.70 -7.55 -5.31
N TYR A 142 5.52 -6.61 -5.78
CA TYR A 142 6.94 -6.84 -6.00
C TYR A 142 7.81 -6.62 -4.77
N GLN A 143 7.49 -5.62 -3.94
CA GLN A 143 8.33 -5.23 -2.80
C GLN A 143 7.84 -5.87 -1.50
N ASN A 144 6.55 -5.74 -1.18
CA ASN A 144 6.03 -6.25 0.10
C ASN A 144 5.91 -7.77 0.12
N LEU A 145 5.39 -8.34 -0.97
CA LEU A 145 5.15 -9.78 -1.07
C LEU A 145 6.32 -10.53 -1.71
N GLY A 146 7.23 -9.82 -2.38
CA GLY A 146 8.39 -10.45 -3.03
C GLY A 146 8.00 -11.34 -4.20
N ASN A 147 6.84 -11.08 -4.83
CA ASN A 147 6.41 -11.79 -6.01
C ASN A 147 7.16 -11.30 -7.24
N ILE A 148 7.26 -12.18 -8.24
CA ILE A 148 7.84 -11.86 -9.54
C ILE A 148 6.74 -11.54 -10.56
N GLY A 149 7.14 -11.01 -11.72
CA GLY A 149 6.24 -10.79 -12.85
C GLY A 149 6.30 -11.94 -13.85
N ALA A 150 5.31 -12.02 -14.72
CA ALA A 150 5.24 -12.99 -15.82
C ALA A 150 6.44 -12.93 -16.79
N TYR A 151 7.10 -11.78 -16.88
CA TYR A 151 8.31 -11.57 -17.68
C TYR A 151 9.42 -10.97 -16.82
N ASP A 152 10.66 -11.37 -17.07
CA ASP A 152 11.83 -10.72 -16.51
C ASP A 152 12.10 -9.36 -17.18
N THR A 153 13.10 -8.63 -16.70
CA THR A 153 13.46 -7.32 -17.26
C THR A 153 13.98 -7.39 -18.70
N GLY A 154 14.39 -8.57 -19.17
CA GLY A 154 14.77 -8.84 -20.55
C GLY A 154 13.61 -9.21 -21.47
N GLY A 155 12.39 -9.31 -20.92
CA GLY A 155 11.18 -9.72 -21.66
C GLY A 155 11.06 -11.23 -21.84
N THR A 156 11.84 -12.03 -21.13
CA THR A 156 11.72 -13.50 -21.15
C THR A 156 10.66 -13.94 -20.14
N ALA A 157 9.77 -14.85 -20.55
CA ALA A 157 8.80 -15.44 -19.64
C ALA A 157 9.49 -16.08 -18.42
N THR A 158 9.01 -15.77 -17.23
CA THR A 158 9.55 -16.33 -15.98
C THR A 158 8.92 -17.68 -15.66
N GLU A 159 9.43 -18.34 -14.62
CA GLU A 159 8.93 -19.64 -14.20
C GLU A 159 7.52 -19.61 -13.61
N CYS A 160 6.99 -18.44 -13.19
CA CYS A 160 5.63 -18.34 -12.66
C CYS A 160 4.54 -18.56 -13.72
N LEU A 161 4.88 -18.48 -15.02
CA LEU A 161 3.98 -18.87 -16.11
C LEU A 161 4.01 -20.38 -16.40
N ASN A 162 4.97 -21.13 -15.83
CA ASN A 162 4.99 -22.57 -15.96
C ASN A 162 4.03 -23.17 -14.92
N ILE A 163 3.01 -23.85 -15.44
CA ILE A 163 1.75 -24.40 -14.87
C ILE A 163 1.89 -25.33 -13.64
N ALA A 164 3.01 -25.29 -12.92
CA ALA A 164 3.23 -26.00 -11.66
C ALA A 164 3.00 -25.11 -10.42
N SER A 165 2.98 -23.77 -10.54
CA SER A 165 2.48 -22.90 -9.47
C SER A 165 0.95 -22.81 -9.58
N SER A 166 0.24 -23.03 -8.47
CA SER A 166 -1.22 -22.98 -8.45
C SER A 166 -1.78 -21.55 -8.42
N LEU A 167 -0.90 -20.54 -8.30
CA LEU A 167 -1.25 -19.12 -8.09
C LEU A 167 -0.63 -18.17 -9.13
N GLY A 168 -0.07 -18.70 -10.23
CA GLY A 168 0.63 -17.90 -11.23
C GLY A 168 1.84 -17.19 -10.62
N CYS A 169 1.94 -15.88 -10.84
CA CYS A 169 3.00 -15.02 -10.32
C CYS A 169 2.66 -14.41 -8.95
N LEU A 170 1.61 -14.89 -8.27
CA LEU A 170 1.24 -14.52 -6.90
C LEU A 170 1.59 -15.67 -5.93
N ASP A 171 2.86 -16.06 -5.84
CA ASP A 171 3.28 -17.17 -4.97
C ASP A 171 3.25 -16.79 -3.48
N ASN A 172 3.39 -15.52 -3.15
CA ASN A 172 3.37 -14.99 -1.80
C ASN A 172 2.18 -14.07 -1.61
N THR A 173 1.31 -14.39 -0.66
CA THR A 173 0.17 -13.56 -0.26
C THR A 173 0.39 -12.86 1.08
N GLY A 174 1.48 -13.16 1.77
CA GLY A 174 1.84 -12.52 3.03
C GLY A 174 0.72 -12.67 4.09
N PRO A 175 0.35 -11.59 4.81
CA PRO A 175 -0.67 -11.66 5.85
C PRO A 175 -2.12 -11.59 5.31
N PHE A 176 -2.31 -11.51 3.99
CA PHE A 176 -3.59 -11.19 3.39
C PHE A 176 -4.42 -12.44 3.07
N VAL A 177 -5.73 -12.27 3.05
CA VAL A 177 -6.70 -13.31 2.72
C VAL A 177 -7.59 -12.85 1.56
N ASN A 178 -8.16 -13.81 0.83
CA ASN A 178 -9.00 -13.55 -0.35
C ASN A 178 -8.30 -12.67 -1.40
N LEU A 179 -6.99 -12.81 -1.55
CA LEU A 179 -6.29 -12.28 -2.71
C LEU A 179 -6.69 -13.06 -3.95
N MET A 180 -6.91 -12.35 -5.04
CA MET A 180 -7.31 -12.95 -6.30
C MET A 180 -6.07 -13.49 -7.02
N ASP A 181 -6.09 -14.81 -7.24
CA ASP A 181 -4.97 -15.65 -7.67
C ASP A 181 -5.30 -16.41 -8.97
N THR A 182 -6.34 -15.98 -9.69
CA THR A 182 -6.79 -16.64 -10.92
C THR A 182 -6.55 -15.76 -12.16
N PRO A 183 -6.24 -16.36 -13.32
CA PRO A 183 -6.04 -15.61 -14.56
C PRO A 183 -7.25 -14.74 -14.91
N GLY A 184 -7.01 -13.50 -15.33
CA GLY A 184 -8.07 -12.55 -15.71
C GLY A 184 -8.73 -11.85 -14.53
N THR A 185 -8.21 -12.01 -13.32
CA THR A 185 -8.63 -11.23 -12.14
C THR A 185 -7.66 -10.09 -11.88
N ALA A 186 -8.20 -8.92 -11.55
CA ALA A 186 -7.41 -7.72 -11.29
C ALA A 186 -8.05 -6.87 -10.20
N TYR A 187 -7.26 -5.93 -9.68
CA TYR A 187 -7.69 -4.91 -8.75
C TYR A 187 -7.70 -3.55 -9.41
N TRP A 188 -8.79 -2.80 -9.22
CA TRP A 188 -8.83 -1.40 -9.63
C TRP A 188 -7.87 -0.55 -8.79
N SER A 189 -7.16 0.36 -9.45
CA SER A 189 -6.66 1.56 -8.80
C SER A 189 -7.76 2.63 -8.77
N GLY A 190 -7.76 3.49 -7.74
CA GLY A 190 -8.55 4.71 -7.69
C GLY A 190 -8.05 5.83 -8.62
N THR A 191 -7.07 5.53 -9.48
CA THR A 191 -6.49 6.50 -10.41
C THR A 191 -7.08 6.35 -11.81
N GLU A 192 -7.68 7.43 -12.32
CA GLU A 192 -8.15 7.58 -13.70
C GLU A 192 -6.96 7.74 -14.66
N PHE A 193 -7.09 7.22 -15.87
CA PHE A 193 -6.08 7.40 -16.92
C PHE A 193 -6.33 8.72 -17.66
N GLU A 194 -5.72 9.81 -17.20
CA GLU A 194 -5.94 11.17 -17.73
C GLU A 194 -5.93 11.31 -19.27
N PRO A 195 -5.07 10.63 -20.06
CA PRO A 195 -5.13 10.73 -21.52
C PRO A 195 -6.44 10.24 -22.14
N ASP A 196 -7.17 9.36 -21.46
CA ASP A 196 -8.53 8.92 -21.80
C ASP A 196 -9.34 8.63 -20.53
N THR A 197 -10.14 9.60 -20.11
CA THR A 197 -10.93 9.56 -18.86
C THR A 197 -12.03 8.49 -18.83
N THR A 198 -12.23 7.78 -19.94
CA THR A 198 -13.08 6.57 -19.99
C THR A 198 -12.38 5.33 -19.44
N GLN A 199 -11.08 5.43 -19.15
CA GLN A 199 -10.21 4.35 -18.68
C GLN A 199 -9.63 4.65 -17.29
N ALA A 200 -9.21 3.60 -16.60
CA ALA A 200 -8.53 3.68 -15.31
C ALA A 200 -7.45 2.61 -15.19
N PHE A 201 -6.52 2.81 -14.25
CA PHE A 201 -5.47 1.85 -13.97
C PHE A 201 -5.99 0.62 -13.21
N PHE A 202 -5.47 -0.55 -13.53
CA PHE A 202 -5.68 -1.77 -12.77
C PHE A 202 -4.35 -2.49 -12.55
N PHE A 203 -4.33 -3.44 -11.62
CA PHE A 203 -3.21 -4.35 -11.42
C PHE A 203 -3.69 -5.81 -11.39
N GLU A 204 -3.13 -6.66 -12.25
CA GLU A 204 -3.38 -8.09 -12.28
C GLU A 204 -2.29 -8.81 -11.47
N THR A 205 -2.66 -9.24 -10.27
CA THR A 205 -1.79 -9.95 -9.33
C THR A 205 -1.31 -11.28 -9.89
N TYR A 206 -2.14 -11.96 -10.70
CA TYR A 206 -1.77 -13.25 -11.30
C TYR A 206 -0.54 -13.17 -12.21
N TYR A 207 -0.36 -12.06 -12.94
CA TYR A 207 0.81 -11.85 -13.82
C TYR A 207 1.80 -10.79 -13.29
N GLY A 208 1.44 -10.04 -12.26
CA GLY A 208 2.20 -8.88 -11.79
C GLY A 208 2.14 -7.69 -12.77
N GLU A 209 1.05 -7.55 -13.52
CA GLU A 209 0.93 -6.54 -14.57
C GLU A 209 0.12 -5.32 -14.12
N GLN A 210 0.64 -4.12 -14.38
CA GLN A 210 -0.14 -2.90 -14.33
C GLN A 210 -0.67 -2.55 -15.72
N GLY A 211 -1.98 -2.37 -15.84
CA GLY A 211 -2.65 -2.04 -17.10
C GLY A 211 -3.61 -0.87 -16.98
N ILE A 212 -4.23 -0.53 -18.11
CA ILE A 212 -5.38 0.38 -18.20
C ILE A 212 -6.52 -0.35 -18.88
N ASN A 213 -7.75 -0.09 -18.44
CA ASN A 213 -8.95 -0.62 -19.09
C ASN A 213 -10.12 0.36 -18.95
N TYR A 214 -11.15 0.17 -19.77
CA TYR A 214 -12.39 0.93 -19.67
C TYR A 214 -13.04 0.75 -18.30
N LYS A 215 -13.57 1.84 -17.75
CA LYS A 215 -14.18 1.89 -16.42
C LYS A 215 -15.42 1.00 -16.26
N ASN A 216 -16.00 0.50 -17.35
CA ASN A 216 -17.11 -0.44 -17.34
C ASN A 216 -16.68 -1.92 -17.19
N ALA A 217 -15.39 -2.22 -17.26
CA ALA A 217 -14.87 -3.55 -16.92
C ALA A 217 -15.13 -3.85 -15.44
N LEU A 218 -15.20 -5.14 -15.10
CA LEU A 218 -15.48 -5.58 -13.73
C LEU A 218 -14.21 -6.15 -13.11
N TYR A 219 -13.72 -5.50 -12.05
CA TYR A 219 -12.53 -5.90 -11.29
C TYR A 219 -12.78 -5.77 -9.79
N TYR A 220 -11.90 -6.36 -8.99
CA TYR A 220 -11.98 -6.34 -7.54
C TYR A 220 -11.52 -5.01 -6.96
N ALA A 221 -11.93 -4.74 -5.71
CA ALA A 221 -11.61 -3.53 -4.98
C ALA A 221 -10.90 -3.86 -3.66
N TRP A 222 -9.62 -3.49 -3.55
CA TRP A 222 -8.85 -3.68 -2.32
C TRP A 222 -8.69 -2.36 -1.58
N ALA A 223 -9.50 -2.14 -0.55
CA ALA A 223 -9.51 -0.85 0.15
C ALA A 223 -8.26 -0.62 1.00
N VAL A 224 -7.77 0.60 0.95
CA VAL A 224 -6.68 1.13 1.77
C VAL A 224 -7.11 2.45 2.40
N ARG A 225 -6.42 2.86 3.45
CA ARG A 225 -6.54 4.18 4.07
C ARG A 225 -5.16 4.77 4.30
N ASP A 226 -5.07 6.08 4.30
CA ASP A 226 -3.80 6.74 4.59
C ASP A 226 -3.43 6.61 6.08
N GLY A 227 -2.13 6.46 6.31
CA GLY A 227 -1.53 6.42 7.63
C GLY A 227 -1.73 5.10 8.39
N ASN A 228 -1.15 5.10 9.58
CA ASN A 228 -1.21 3.99 10.51
C ASN A 228 -2.50 4.05 11.34
N VAL A 229 -3.20 2.91 11.45
CA VAL A 229 -4.22 2.72 12.48
C VAL A 229 -3.54 2.53 13.84
N THR A 230 -3.22 3.63 14.50
CA THR A 230 -2.89 3.62 15.94
C THR A 230 -4.15 3.89 16.73
N THR A 231 -4.18 3.51 18.01
CA THR A 231 -5.20 4.03 18.93
C THR A 231 -5.30 5.54 18.70
N PRO A 232 -6.50 6.14 18.64
CA PRO A 232 -6.59 7.58 18.83
C PRO A 232 -5.76 7.84 20.07
N SER A 233 -4.78 8.74 19.99
CA SER A 233 -4.34 9.38 21.21
C SER A 233 -5.64 9.93 21.80
N SER A 234 -6.21 9.25 22.80
CA SER A 234 -6.96 9.98 23.78
C SER A 234 -5.99 11.08 24.14
N SER A 235 -6.32 12.30 23.73
CA SER A 235 -5.75 13.48 24.33
C SER A 235 -6.17 13.38 25.78
N VAL A 236 -5.49 12.51 26.54
CA VAL A 236 -5.46 12.56 27.97
C VAL A 236 -4.95 13.97 28.19
N PRO A 237 -5.80 14.91 28.65
CA PRO A 237 -5.27 16.17 29.12
C PRO A 237 -4.28 15.74 30.20
N GLU A 238 -3.00 16.07 30.03
CA GLU A 238 -2.02 15.78 31.08
C GLU A 238 -2.67 16.22 32.41
N PRO A 239 -2.87 15.33 33.39
CA PRO A 239 -3.42 15.73 34.67
C PRO A 239 -2.38 16.62 35.31
N GLY A 240 -2.49 17.93 35.08
CA GLY A 240 -1.75 19.02 35.68
C GLY A 240 -0.40 18.64 36.29
N SER A 241 0.57 18.18 35.51
CA SER A 241 1.97 18.11 35.99
C SER A 241 2.42 19.51 36.47
N LEU A 242 1.94 20.57 35.79
CA LEU A 242 2.10 21.96 36.21
C LEU A 242 1.29 22.33 37.47
N VAL A 243 0.14 21.69 37.72
CA VAL A 243 -0.65 21.91 38.94
C VAL A 243 0.01 21.22 40.13
N LEU A 244 0.55 20.01 39.97
CA LEU A 244 1.28 19.30 41.02
C LEU A 244 2.63 19.98 41.35
N VAL A 245 3.35 20.46 40.33
CA VAL A 245 4.57 21.28 40.54
C VAL A 245 4.22 22.64 41.15
N GLY A 246 3.12 23.26 40.73
CA GLY A 246 2.62 24.52 41.31
C GLY A 246 2.17 24.39 42.77
N LEU A 247 1.47 23.32 43.12
CA LEU A 247 1.06 23.02 44.50
C LEU A 247 2.26 22.64 45.38
N GLY A 248 3.24 21.91 44.84
CA GLY A 248 4.48 21.57 45.55
C GLY A 248 5.33 22.80 45.91
N LEU A 249 5.42 23.77 45.00
CA LEU A 249 6.15 25.02 45.23
C LEU A 249 5.42 25.97 46.20
N MET A 250 4.08 26.00 46.18
CA MET A 250 3.29 26.76 47.17
C MET A 250 3.39 26.17 48.58
N GLY A 251 3.44 24.84 48.71
CA GLY A 251 3.66 24.16 49.99
C GLY A 251 5.01 24.49 50.64
N LEU A 252 6.08 24.53 49.84
CA LEU A 252 7.44 24.87 50.31
C LEU A 252 7.59 26.34 50.71
N GLY A 253 6.84 27.25 50.06
CA GLY A 253 6.82 28.68 50.43
C GLY A 253 6.14 28.96 51.77
N TRP A 254 5.17 28.15 52.17
CA TRP A 254 4.42 28.34 53.42
C TRP A 254 5.18 27.84 54.66
N VAL A 255 5.97 26.77 54.52
CA VAL A 255 6.80 26.23 55.61
C VAL A 255 7.92 27.20 56.03
N ARG A 256 8.41 28.04 55.11
CA ARG A 256 9.52 28.97 55.36
C ARG A 256 9.12 30.27 56.08
N ARG A 257 7.82 30.52 56.31
CA ARG A 257 7.32 31.69 57.05
C ARG A 257 6.98 31.41 58.53
N ARG A 258 7.21 30.18 59.01
CA ARG A 258 6.94 29.77 60.40
C ARG A 258 8.17 29.21 61.14
N ALA A 259 9.37 29.46 60.63
CA ALA A 259 10.63 29.22 61.34
C ALA A 259 11.28 30.57 61.70
#